data_AF-A0A9X8YRP9-F1
#
_entry.id   AF-A0A9X8YRP9-F1
#
_cell.length_a   1.000
_cell.length_b   1.000
_cell.length_c   1.000
_cell.angle_alpha   90.00
_cell.angle_beta   90.00
_cell.angle_gamma   90.00
#
_symmetry.space_group_name_H-M   'P 1'
#
loop_
_entity.id
_entity.type
_entity.pdbx_description
1 polymer ?
#
loop_
_entity_poly.entity_id
_entity_poly.type
_entity_poly.pdbx_seq_one_letter_code
_entity_poly.pdbx_strand_id
1 'polypeptide(L)' 'MSNPQNHVFVLMGVSGSGKSAVASAVAHEANAAMLDGDYLHPRANIIKMSSGHALDDNDRAP' A
#
# COMPACT_ATOMS: atom_id res chain seq x y z
N MET A 1 -1.62 10.96 -17.50
CA MET A 1 -0.47 10.94 -18.43
C MET A 1 0.79 10.81 -17.58
N SER A 2 1.56 9.73 -17.76
CA SER A 2 2.80 9.51 -17.02
C SER A 2 3.93 10.34 -17.65
N ASN A 3 4.57 11.20 -16.85
CA ASN A 3 5.81 11.86 -17.25
C ASN A 3 6.96 10.82 -17.12
N PRO A 4 7.72 10.51 -18.19
CA PRO A 4 8.77 9.48 -18.16
C PRO A 4 9.94 9.80 -17.22
N GLN A 5 10.04 11.02 -16.70
CA GLN A 5 11.01 11.36 -15.65
C GLN A 5 10.51 11.05 -14.23
N ASN A 6 9.20 10.90 -14.04
CA ASN A 6 8.62 10.59 -12.73
C ASN A 6 8.68 9.09 -12.47
N HIS A 7 9.13 8.73 -11.27
CA HIS A 7 9.23 7.34 -10.83
C HIS A 7 8.23 7.06 -9.70
N VAL A 8 7.72 5.82 -9.68
CA VAL A 8 6.90 5.30 -8.59
C VAL A 8 7.59 4.07 -8.05
N PHE A 9 7.82 4.06 -6.73
CA PHE A 9 8.42 2.93 -6.03
C PHE A 9 7.35 2.24 -5.19
N VAL A 10 7.21 0.93 -5.35
CA VAL A 10 6.28 0.11 -4.55
C VAL A 10 7.08 -0.66 -3.52
N LEU A 11 6.92 -0.29 -2.25
CA LEU A 11 7.54 -1.02 -1.14
C LEU A 11 6.67 -2.24 -0.80
N MET A 12 7.19 -3.43 -1.09
CA MET A 12 6.49 -4.70 -0.87
C MET A 12 7.05 -5.49 0.32
N GLY A 13 6.24 -6.40 0.87
CA GLY A 13 6.59 -7.22 2.04
C GLY A 13 5.36 -7.63 2.85
N VAL A 14 5.53 -8.63 3.73
CA VAL A 14 4.43 -9.17 4.56
C VAL A 14 3.89 -8.15 5.58
N SER A 15 2.71 -8.40 6.13
CA SER A 15 2.17 -7.57 7.23
C SER A 15 3.13 -7.58 8.43
N GLY A 16 3.33 -6.42 9.05
CA GLY A 16 4.27 -6.25 10.16
C GLY A 16 5.74 -6.05 9.77
N SER A 17 6.12 -6.11 8.49
CA SER A 17 7.52 -5.92 8.07
C SER A 17 8.04 -4.47 8.11
N GLY A 18 7.23 -3.51 8.57
CA GLY A 18 7.64 -2.10 8.71
C GLY A 18 7.51 -1.22 7.47
N LYS A 19 6.83 -1.68 6.41
CA LYS A 19 6.71 -0.94 5.12
C LYS A 19 6.23 0.50 5.28
N SER A 20 5.11 0.72 5.97
CA SER A 20 4.52 2.05 6.13
C SER A 20 5.45 3.00 6.90
N ALA A 21 6.15 2.49 7.91
CA ALA A 21 7.13 3.28 8.68
C ALA A 21 8.32 3.71 7.80
N VAL A 22 8.90 2.77 7.07
CA VAL A 22 10.03 3.05 6.16
C VAL A 22 9.60 3.97 5.01
N ALA A 23 8.45 3.70 4.39
CA ALA A 23 7.90 4.52 3.31
C ALA A 23 7.67 5.97 3.75
N SER A 24 7.11 6.16 4.95
CA SER A 24 6.87 7.50 5.51
C SER A 24 8.19 8.25 5.75
N ALA A 25 9.20 7.59 6.31
CA ALA A 25 10.50 8.22 6.56
C ALA A 25 11.22 8.60 5.26
N VAL A 26 11.27 7.66 4.30
CA VAL A 26 11.89 7.90 2.99
C VAL A 26 11.18 9.02 2.24
N ALA A 27 9.85 9.03 2.23
CA ALA A 27 9.10 10.08 1.55
C ALA A 27 9.31 11.45 2.18
N HIS A 28 9.37 11.52 3.51
CA HIS A 28 9.68 12.76 4.22
C HIS A 28 11.08 13.28 3.89
N GLU A 29 12.11 12.41 3.93
CA GLU A 29 13.50 12.80 3.61
C GLU A 29 13.69 13.18 2.14
N ALA A 30 13.03 12.47 1.22
CA ALA A 30 13.10 12.74 -0.22
C ALA A 30 12.13 13.84 -0.70
N ASN A 31 11.31 14.40 0.19
CA ASN A 31 10.19 15.30 -0.15
C ASN A 31 9.31 14.73 -1.28
N ALA A 32 9.01 13.44 -1.20
CA ALA A 32 8.27 12.69 -2.21
C ALA A 32 6.81 12.46 -1.78
N ALA A 33 5.95 12.18 -2.77
CA ALA A 33 4.60 11.73 -2.50
C ALA A 33 4.59 10.31 -1.91
N MET A 34 3.69 10.06 -0.96
CA MET A 34 3.49 8.75 -0.34
C MET A 34 2.01 8.42 -0.28
N LEU A 35 1.68 7.16 -0.58
CA LEU A 35 0.35 6.59 -0.47
C LEU A 35 0.49 5.22 0.16
N ASP A 36 -0.22 4.99 1.26
CA ASP A 36 -0.35 3.65 1.83
C ASP A 36 -1.46 2.90 1.09
N GLY A 37 -1.10 1.76 0.47
CA GLY A 37 -2.03 0.94 -0.30
C GLY A 37 -3.16 0.35 0.54
N ASP A 38 -2.94 0.17 1.85
CA ASP A 38 -3.94 -0.38 2.76
C ASP A 38 -5.18 0.54 2.86
N TYR A 39 -5.03 1.85 2.63
CA TYR A 39 -6.14 2.81 2.60
C TYR A 39 -7.03 2.71 1.36
N LEU A 40 -6.58 2.01 0.32
CA LEU A 40 -7.34 1.85 -0.92
C LEU A 40 -8.24 0.61 -0.91
N HIS A 41 -8.17 -0.21 0.15
CA HIS A 41 -9.02 -1.39 0.24
C HIS A 41 -10.50 -1.01 0.32
N PRO A 42 -11.37 -1.66 -0.48
CA PRO A 42 -12.81 -1.54 -0.31
C PRO A 42 -13.22 -1.91 1.12
N ARG A 43 -14.32 -1.31 1.60
CA ARG A 43 -14.86 -1.59 2.94
C ARG A 43 -15.10 -3.09 3.17
N ALA A 44 -15.50 -3.82 2.13
CA ALA A 44 -15.70 -5.27 2.20
C ALA A 44 -14.41 -6.02 2.59
N ASN A 45 -13.27 -5.63 2.00
CA ASN A 45 -11.98 -6.25 2.28
C ASN A 45 -11.51 -5.93 3.70
N ILE A 46 -11.69 -4.68 4.14
CA ILE A 46 -11.39 -4.27 5.51
C ILE A 46 -12.19 -5.13 6.50
N ILE A 47 -13.49 -5.34 6.25
CA ILE A 47 -14.33 -6.20 7.10
C ILE A 47 -13.83 -7.65 7.09
N LYS A 48 -13.57 -8.24 5.91
CA LYS A 48 -13.07 -9.62 5.77
C LYS A 48 -11.77 -9.82 6.57
N MET A 49 -10.78 -8.95 6.38
CA MET A 49 -9.52 -8.99 7.13
C MET A 49 -9.71 -8.80 8.63
N SER A 50 -10.56 -7.85 9.05
CA SER A 50 -10.83 -7.60 10.48
C SER A 50 -11.49 -8.78 11.19
N SER A 51 -12.19 -9.63 10.42
CA SER A 51 -12.76 -10.88 10.93
C SER A 51 -11.78 -12.06 10.96
N GLY A 52 -10.50 -11.83 10.64
CA GLY A 52 -9.46 -12.85 10.62
C GLY A 52 -9.38 -13.68 9.34
N HIS A 53 -10.18 -13.36 8.32
CA HIS A 53 -10.16 -14.06 7.04
C HIS A 53 -9.18 -13.37 6.07
N ALA A 54 -8.27 -14.15 5.51
CA ALA A 54 -7.34 -13.66 4.49
C ALA A 54 -8.08 -13.28 3.19
N LEU A 55 -7.54 -12.28 2.49
CA LEU A 55 -7.99 -11.92 1.15
C LEU A 55 -7.46 -12.91 0.11
N ASP A 56 -8.27 -13.22 -0.89
CA ASP A 56 -7.91 -13.99 -2.08
C ASP A 56 -7.64 -13.06 -3.28
N ASP A 57 -7.33 -13.66 -4.44
CA ASP A 57 -6.98 -12.91 -5.64
C ASP A 57 -8.17 -12.11 -6.21
N ASN A 58 -9.41 -12.56 -6.01
CA ASN A 58 -10.59 -11.83 -6.48
C ASN A 58 -10.81 -10.56 -5.64
N ASP A 59 -10.55 -10.63 -4.33
CA ASP A 59 -10.62 -9.44 -3.47
C ASP A 59 -9.58 -8.37 -3.84
N ARG A 60 -8.49 -8.76 -4.51
CA ARG A 60 -7.37 -7.89 -4.90
C ARG A 60 -7.41 -7.45 -6.37
N ALA A 61 -8.44 -7.83 -7.11
CA ALA A 61 -8.62 -7.41 -8.49
C ALA A 61 -8.87 -5.89 -8.59
N PRO A 62 -8.49 -5.24 -9.72
CA PRO A 62 -8.73 -3.80 -9.95
C PRO A 62 -10.21 -3.42 -10.02
#